data_AF-A0A0F8ZMI8-F1
#
_entry.id   AF-A0A0F8ZMI8-F1
#
_cell.length_a   1.000
_cell.length_b   1.000
_cell.length_c   1.000
_cell.angle_alpha   90.00
_cell.angle_beta   90.00
_cell.angle_gamma   90.00
#
_symmetry.space_group_name_H-M   'P 1'
#
loop_
_entity.id
_entity.type
_entity.pdbx_description
1 polymer ?
#
loop_
_entity_poly.entity_id
_entity_poly.type
_entity_poly.pdbx_seq_one_letter_code
_entity_poly.pdbx_strand_id
1 'polypeptide(L)'
;MTVPMSIKKNIGMGGKQFSESSSITGDGVILHDVSIPAADAGELTTRTDADTGVITVDDSGHAITDSDKVDVYWADGSRRGMSVSSVSGALVSIDAGSGDDLPTNGTTV
;
A
#
# COMPACT_ATOMS: atom_id res chain seq x y z
N MET A 1 18.34 7.77 -14.12
CA MET A 1 18.18 7.23 -15.48
C MET A 1 17.90 8.41 -16.39
N THR A 2 18.84 8.76 -17.26
CA THR A 2 18.74 9.96 -18.11
C THR A 2 17.98 9.62 -19.38
N VAL A 3 16.98 10.42 -19.74
CA VAL A 3 16.25 10.26 -21.00
C VAL A 3 16.93 11.16 -22.04
N PRO A 4 17.57 10.60 -23.09
CA PRO A 4 18.27 11.42 -24.08
C PRO A 4 17.26 12.06 -25.05
N MET A 5 17.30 13.39 -25.16
CA MET A 5 16.61 14.12 -26.22
C MET A 5 17.63 14.74 -27.18
N SER A 6 17.42 14.57 -28.48
CA SER A 6 18.30 15.09 -29.54
C SER A 6 17.61 16.21 -30.32
N ILE A 7 18.17 17.42 -30.27
CA ILE A 7 17.73 18.53 -31.12
C ILE A 7 18.65 18.61 -32.33
N LYS A 8 18.07 18.57 -33.55
CA LYS A 8 18.79 18.76 -34.81
C LYS A 8 18.43 20.14 -35.38
N LYS A 9 19.43 20.99 -35.61
CA LYS A 9 19.23 22.29 -36.25
C LYS A 9 19.90 22.27 -37.63
N ASN A 10 19.11 22.38 -38.69
CA ASN A 10 19.60 22.50 -40.07
C ASN A 10 19.57 23.96 -40.49
N ILE A 11 20.72 24.52 -40.88
CA ILE A 11 20.80 25.87 -41.48
C ILE A 11 21.60 25.76 -42.79
N GLY A 12 21.00 26.23 -43.88
CA GLY A 12 21.66 26.35 -45.18
C GLY A 12 22.10 27.79 -45.43
N MET A 13 23.39 28.01 -45.71
CA MET A 13 23.92 29.29 -46.19
C MET A 13 24.91 29.05 -47.33
N GLY A 14 24.71 29.72 -48.47
CA GLY A 14 25.65 29.70 -49.60
C GLY A 14 25.92 28.32 -50.22
N GLY A 15 24.93 27.42 -50.21
CA GLY A 15 25.07 26.06 -50.79
C GLY A 15 25.80 25.04 -49.90
N LYS A 16 26.16 25.41 -48.66
CA LYS A 16 26.73 24.48 -47.67
C LYS A 16 25.70 24.20 -46.57
N GLN A 17 25.57 22.92 -46.22
CA GLN A 17 24.68 22.44 -45.17
C GLN A 17 25.48 22.33 -43.87
N PHE A 18 25.04 23.03 -42.82
CA PHE A 18 25.59 22.88 -41.48
C PHE A 18 24.58 22.10 -40.62
N SER A 19 25.03 20.96 -40.10
CA SER A 19 24.25 20.09 -39.22
C SER A 19 24.90 20.10 -37.84
N GLU A 20 24.20 20.64 -36.85
CA GLU A 20 24.63 20.61 -35.45
C GLU A 20 23.64 19.77 -34.63
N SER A 21 24.17 18.87 -33.80
CA SER A 21 23.39 18.05 -32.88
C SER A 21 23.94 18.26 -31.47
N SER A 22 23.07 18.69 -30.55
CA SER A 22 23.41 18.82 -29.13
C SER A 22 22.60 17.81 -28.33
N SER A 23 23.27 17.03 -27.47
CA SER A 23 22.61 16.15 -26.51
C SER A 23 22.26 16.95 -25.26
N ILE A 24 20.97 16.98 -24.89
CA ILE A 24 20.51 17.57 -23.63
C ILE A 24 20.20 16.41 -22.68
N THR A 25 20.85 16.42 -21.51
CA THR A 25 20.55 15.51 -20.41
C THR A 25 19.68 16.25 -19.39
N GLY A 26 18.42 15.83 -19.25
CA GLY A 26 17.55 16.25 -18.16
C GLY A 26 17.33 15.11 -17.18
N ASP A 27 17.11 15.45 -15.91
CA ASP A 27 16.74 14.46 -14.89
C ASP A 27 15.32 13.94 -15.20
N GLY A 28 15.24 12.68 -15.63
CA GLY A 28 13.97 11.99 -15.80
C GLY A 28 13.46 11.54 -14.44
N VAL A 29 12.36 12.15 -13.97
CA VAL A 29 11.62 11.65 -12.80
C VAL A 29 10.79 10.44 -13.27
N ILE A 30 11.14 9.25 -12.78
CA ILE A 30 10.27 8.07 -12.92
C ILE A 30 9.26 8.16 -11.77
N LEU A 31 8.05 8.62 -12.07
CA LEU A 31 6.93 8.55 -11.15
C LEU A 31 6.47 7.08 -11.08
N HIS A 32 6.75 6.42 -9.96
CA HIS A 32 6.10 5.15 -9.63
C HIS A 32 4.84 5.45 -8.84
N ASP A 33 3.69 5.21 -9.46
CA ASP A 33 2.40 5.19 -8.76
C ASP A 33 2.18 3.75 -8.26
N VAL A 34 2.42 3.52 -6.97
CA VAL A 34 2.11 2.24 -6.34
C VAL A 34 0.69 2.37 -5.79
N SER A 35 -0.27 1.74 -6.49
CA SER A 35 -1.63 1.59 -5.97
C SER A 35 -1.61 0.54 -4.85
N ILE A 36 -1.82 0.99 -3.61
CA ILE A 36 -2.04 0.11 -2.46
C ILE A 36 -3.57 -0.03 -2.31
N PRO A 37 -4.11 -1.27 -2.28
CA PRO A 37 -5.52 -1.48 -2.00
C PRO A 37 -5.94 -0.78 -0.69
N ALA A 38 -7.17 -0.27 -0.64
CA ALA A 38 -7.73 0.21 0.61
C ALA A 38 -7.76 -0.95 1.64
N ALA A 39 -7.61 -0.62 2.93
CA ALA A 39 -7.80 -1.60 3.99
C ALA A 39 -9.24 -2.12 3.99
N ASP A 40 -9.42 -3.40 4.33
CA ASP A 40 -10.73 -4.00 4.50
C ASP A 40 -11.32 -3.53 5.84
N ALA A 41 -12.48 -2.87 5.80
CA ALA A 41 -13.17 -2.41 7.01
C ALA A 41 -13.84 -3.58 7.75
N GLY A 42 -13.97 -3.48 9.06
CA GLY A 42 -14.69 -4.46 9.86
C GLY A 42 -15.05 -4.01 11.26
N GLU A 43 -15.42 -4.98 12.11
CA GLU A 43 -15.76 -4.77 13.50
C GLU A 43 -15.11 -5.84 14.38
N LEU A 44 -14.53 -5.45 15.52
CA LEU A 44 -14.07 -6.39 16.53
C LEU A 44 -15.28 -7.02 17.24
N THR A 45 -15.64 -8.25 16.89
CA THR A 45 -16.84 -8.93 17.39
C THR A 45 -16.59 -9.86 18.56
N THR A 46 -15.34 -10.24 18.82
CA THR A 46 -14.92 -10.89 20.06
C THR A 46 -13.61 -10.30 20.56
N ARG A 47 -13.55 -9.94 21.84
CA ARG A 47 -12.31 -9.63 22.56
C ARG A 47 -12.10 -10.67 23.65
N THR A 48 -11.05 -11.47 23.53
CA THR A 48 -10.68 -12.46 24.55
C THR A 48 -9.80 -11.82 25.63
N ASP A 49 -8.80 -11.03 25.23
CA ASP A 49 -7.91 -10.27 26.13
C ASP A 49 -7.38 -9.00 25.43
N ALA A 50 -6.20 -8.51 25.85
CA ALA A 50 -5.60 -7.28 25.33
C ALA A 50 -5.18 -7.38 23.86
N ASP A 51 -4.86 -8.58 23.37
CA ASP A 51 -4.28 -8.80 22.05
C ASP A 51 -4.82 -9.99 21.28
N THR A 52 -5.84 -10.66 21.82
CA THR A 52 -6.55 -11.76 21.18
C THR A 52 -8.00 -11.38 20.92
N GLY A 53 -8.45 -11.58 19.68
CA GLY A 53 -9.83 -11.30 19.30
C GLY A 53 -10.27 -11.88 17.97
N VAL A 54 -11.49 -11.57 17.56
CA VAL A 54 -12.07 -11.91 16.26
C VAL A 54 -12.63 -10.65 15.64
N ILE A 55 -12.23 -10.37 14.41
CA ILE A 55 -12.78 -9.32 13.56
C ILE A 55 -13.77 -9.96 12.59
N THR A 56 -14.94 -9.35 12.46
CA THR A 56 -15.82 -9.59 11.32
C THR A 56 -15.53 -8.52 10.28
N VAL A 57 -14.97 -8.93 9.15
CA VAL A 57 -14.67 -8.04 8.02
C VAL A 57 -15.93 -7.86 7.17
N ASP A 58 -16.23 -6.64 6.76
CA ASP A 58 -17.46 -6.33 6.02
C ASP A 58 -17.48 -6.98 4.63
N ASP A 59 -16.31 -7.01 3.96
CA ASP A 59 -16.15 -7.68 2.67
C ASP A 59 -15.67 -9.13 2.87
N SER A 60 -16.58 -10.09 2.67
CA SER A 60 -16.25 -11.52 2.64
C SER A 60 -15.29 -11.95 1.52
N GLY A 61 -14.98 -11.05 0.58
CA GLY A 61 -14.00 -11.24 -0.50
C GLY A 61 -12.56 -10.84 -0.12
N HIS A 62 -12.28 -10.52 1.14
CA HIS A 62 -10.94 -10.15 1.59
C HIS A 62 -9.90 -11.23 1.27
N ALA A 63 -8.67 -10.78 0.97
CA ALA A 63 -7.56 -11.67 0.62
C ALA A 63 -6.82 -12.26 1.84
N ILE A 64 -7.28 -11.96 3.05
CA ILE A 64 -6.67 -12.42 4.31
C ILE A 64 -6.83 -13.93 4.45
N THR A 65 -5.74 -14.61 4.76
CA THR A 65 -5.65 -16.06 4.94
C THR A 65 -5.00 -16.42 6.29
N ASP A 66 -5.13 -17.70 6.68
CA ASP A 66 -4.48 -18.21 7.88
C ASP A 66 -2.96 -17.98 7.83
N SER A 67 -2.37 -17.68 8.99
CA SER A 67 -0.94 -17.34 9.15
C SER A 67 -0.49 -16.00 8.56
N ASP A 68 -1.39 -15.21 7.97
CA ASP A 68 -1.07 -13.85 7.54
C ASP A 68 -0.74 -12.94 8.74
N LYS A 69 -0.10 -11.82 8.40
CA LYS A 69 0.12 -10.71 9.32
C LYS A 69 -0.77 -9.53 8.95
N VAL A 70 -1.53 -9.07 9.93
CA VAL A 70 -2.45 -7.94 9.77
C VAL A 70 -2.14 -6.84 10.77
N ASP A 71 -2.42 -5.62 10.36
CA ASP A 71 -2.44 -4.46 11.22
C ASP A 71 -3.90 -4.03 11.38
N VAL A 72 -4.31 -3.77 12.62
CA VAL A 72 -5.68 -3.38 12.97
C VAL A 72 -5.67 -1.93 13.44
N TYR A 73 -6.53 -1.10 12.87
CA TYR A 73 -6.59 0.33 13.14
C TYR A 73 -8.01 0.71 13.55
N TRP A 74 -8.16 1.55 14.56
CA TRP A 74 -9.47 2.09 14.95
C TRP A 74 -9.33 3.58 15.28
N ALA A 75 -10.42 4.22 15.66
CA ALA A 75 -10.51 5.68 15.75
C ALA A 75 -9.40 6.33 16.60
N ASP A 76 -8.99 5.68 17.69
CA ASP A 76 -8.05 6.21 18.67
C ASP A 76 -6.84 5.31 18.96
N GLY A 77 -6.61 4.26 18.15
CA GLY A 77 -5.50 3.35 18.39
C GLY A 77 -5.19 2.39 17.24
N SER A 78 -4.11 1.62 17.42
CA SER A 78 -3.74 0.57 16.47
C SER A 78 -2.93 -0.55 17.13
N ARG A 79 -3.05 -1.75 16.57
CA ARG A 79 -2.18 -2.89 16.90
C ARG A 79 -1.67 -3.53 15.60
N ARG A 80 -0.35 -3.60 15.49
CA ARG A 80 0.36 -3.98 14.26
C ARG A 80 1.03 -5.34 14.39
N GLY A 81 1.19 -6.04 13.27
CA GLY A 81 1.87 -7.33 13.17
C GLY A 81 1.13 -8.47 13.86
N MET A 82 -0.19 -8.36 14.00
CA MET A 82 -1.04 -9.39 14.57
C MET A 82 -1.03 -10.63 13.69
N SER A 83 -1.03 -11.81 14.29
CA SER A 83 -1.08 -13.08 13.58
C SER A 83 -2.52 -13.49 13.34
N VAL A 84 -2.85 -13.90 12.13
CA VAL A 84 -4.13 -14.51 11.83
C VAL A 84 -4.08 -15.99 12.18
N SER A 85 -4.84 -16.40 13.19
CA SER A 85 -4.88 -17.79 13.67
C SER A 85 -5.91 -18.65 12.92
N SER A 86 -6.97 -18.04 12.40
CA SER A 86 -7.94 -18.69 11.52
C SER A 86 -8.81 -17.67 10.77
N VAL A 87 -9.22 -18.05 9.56
CA VAL A 87 -10.18 -17.32 8.72
C VAL A 87 -11.36 -18.21 8.38
N SER A 88 -12.58 -17.76 8.65
CA SER A 88 -13.82 -18.48 8.32
C SER A 88 -14.85 -17.53 7.73
N GLY A 89 -14.93 -17.50 6.40
CA GLY A 89 -15.72 -16.48 5.70
C GLY A 89 -15.18 -15.09 6.04
N ALA A 90 -16.03 -14.25 6.62
CA ALA A 90 -15.70 -12.89 7.08
C ALA A 90 -15.03 -12.84 8.48
N LEU A 91 -14.96 -13.96 9.19
CA LEU A 91 -14.39 -14.00 10.55
C LEU A 91 -12.89 -14.21 10.48
N VAL A 92 -12.13 -13.28 11.05
CA VAL A 92 -10.66 -13.31 11.13
C VAL A 92 -10.26 -13.32 12.59
N SER A 93 -9.71 -14.45 13.06
CA SER A 93 -9.18 -14.58 14.41
C SER A 93 -7.75 -14.05 14.46
N ILE A 94 -7.48 -13.14 15.38
CA ILE A 94 -6.21 -12.40 15.49
C ILE A 94 -5.60 -12.57 16.89
N ASP A 95 -4.26 -12.60 16.94
CA ASP A 95 -3.49 -12.76 18.19
C ASP A 95 -2.14 -12.03 18.14
N ALA A 96 -1.62 -11.66 19.32
CA ALA A 96 -0.35 -11.01 19.57
C ALA A 96 -0.19 -9.66 18.84
N GLY A 97 1.03 -9.32 18.41
CA GLY A 97 1.36 -8.04 17.79
C GLY A 97 1.91 -7.01 18.77
N SER A 98 1.92 -5.75 18.36
CA SER A 98 2.46 -4.64 19.16
C SER A 98 1.68 -3.35 18.91
N GLY A 99 1.56 -2.52 19.94
CA GLY A 99 0.78 -1.29 19.90
C GLY A 99 -0.16 -1.22 21.09
N ASP A 100 -1.29 -0.58 20.88
CA ASP A 100 -2.33 -0.44 21.91
C ASP A 100 -2.99 -1.79 22.19
N ASP A 101 -3.69 -1.87 23.32
CA ASP A 101 -4.63 -2.95 23.56
C ASP A 101 -5.74 -2.86 22.49
N LEU A 102 -6.27 -4.00 22.04
CA LEU A 102 -7.41 -4.04 21.11
C LEU A 102 -8.54 -3.11 21.63
N PRO A 103 -9.48 -2.66 20.79
CA PRO A 103 -10.61 -1.89 21.29
C PRO A 103 -11.65 -2.78 22.01
N THR A 104 -12.71 -2.17 22.54
CA THR A 104 -13.84 -2.91 23.09
C THR A 104 -14.60 -3.65 21.99
N ASN A 105 -15.33 -4.71 22.37
CA ASN A 105 -16.22 -5.41 21.44
C ASN A 105 -17.23 -4.46 20.80
N GLY A 106 -17.49 -4.62 19.50
CA GLY A 106 -18.38 -3.74 18.73
C GLY A 106 -17.72 -2.50 18.15
N THR A 107 -16.39 -2.38 18.26
CA THR A 107 -15.66 -1.23 17.71
C THR A 107 -15.30 -1.48 16.25
N THR A 108 -15.56 -0.49 15.40
CA THR A 108 -15.12 -0.48 13.99
C THR A 108 -13.60 -0.46 13.89
N VAL A 109 -13.06 -1.31 13.02
CA VAL A 109 -11.62 -1.52 12.77
C VAL A 109 -11.29 -1.59 11.28
#